data_AF-A0AAD8Y748-F1
#
_entry.id   AF-A0AAD8Y748-F1
#
_cell.length_a   1.000
_cell.length_b   1.000
_cell.length_c   1.000
_cell.angle_alpha   90.00
_cell.angle_beta   90.00
_cell.angle_gamma   90.00
#
_symmetry.space_group_name_H-M   'P 1'
#
loop_
_entity.id
_entity.type
_entity.pdbx_description
1 polymer ?
#
loop_
_entity_poly.entity_id
_entity_poly.type
_entity_poly.pdbx_seq_one_letter_code
_entity_poly.pdbx_strand_id
1 'polypeptide(L)'
;MSSNINPSNNDDGPSRKRSRKSGKGPSNQKDNTNFCYKNVSFHERTSSGRPGSPHRYFEHSYNVSFQDHVGAVDVSSPLSGSAAMKSDDTAAAAVGNAGSNSQSITVPSNNNSTGNQVVHRHVNGLCIITAGNILQTALQQQHSTSSDNNNDESQHQAIASIKYLVKVAPDAQSAKGKLRAKNKKRKKNNNNNKNDSSQAQNANCGDVTPTDALCEVTLANGEKVTLKCCVQGTIIELNHRLAASESAVAQNQQQSSNGADVDGGSNIDGNASLLLTDPLLDGYLAVIMPNRGTHLPTL
;
A
#
# COMPACT_ATOMS: atom_id res chain seq x y z
N MET A 1 -71.87 -13.37 17.41
CA MET A 1 -71.39 -12.33 18.35
C MET A 1 -70.42 -11.45 17.59
N SER A 2 -70.85 -10.22 17.35
CA SER A 2 -70.19 -9.22 16.52
C SER A 2 -69.23 -8.40 17.37
N SER A 3 -68.01 -8.15 16.87
CA SER A 3 -67.18 -7.05 17.36
C SER A 3 -66.53 -6.35 16.17
N ASN A 4 -67.11 -5.20 15.89
CA ASN A 4 -66.76 -4.18 14.92
C ASN A 4 -65.74 -3.25 15.60
N ILE A 5 -64.54 -3.06 15.03
CA ILE A 5 -63.57 -2.07 15.52
C ILE A 5 -63.07 -1.24 14.33
N ASN A 6 -63.59 -0.01 14.24
CA ASN A 6 -63.00 1.10 13.52
C ASN A 6 -61.75 1.59 14.27
N PRO A 7 -60.77 2.17 13.55
CA PRO A 7 -60.11 3.37 14.04
C PRO A 7 -60.24 4.52 13.04
N SER A 8 -60.53 5.69 13.60
CA SER A 8 -60.78 6.95 12.93
C SER A 8 -59.48 7.73 12.65
N ASN A 9 -59.43 8.31 11.46
CA ASN A 9 -59.10 9.71 11.13
C ASN A 9 -58.02 10.50 11.90
N ASN A 10 -57.15 11.06 11.05
CA ASN A 10 -56.67 12.45 11.00
C ASN A 10 -55.72 12.95 12.09
N ASP A 11 -54.43 12.98 11.74
CA ASP A 11 -53.46 13.88 12.37
C ASP A 11 -52.72 14.66 11.27
N ASP A 12 -53.21 15.88 11.01
CA ASP A 12 -52.66 16.86 10.08
C ASP A 12 -51.38 17.48 10.67
N GLY A 13 -50.24 16.89 10.33
CA GLY A 13 -48.93 17.44 10.67
C GLY A 13 -48.59 18.69 9.83
N PRO A 14 -47.91 19.70 10.40
CA PRO A 14 -47.59 20.94 9.71
C PRO A 14 -46.66 20.69 8.52
N SER A 15 -47.16 21.00 7.33
CA SER A 15 -46.49 20.96 6.04
C SER A 15 -45.33 21.97 6.00
N ARG A 16 -44.16 21.52 6.46
CA ARG A 16 -42.90 22.24 6.32
C ARG A 16 -42.58 22.41 4.83
N LYS A 17 -42.79 23.64 4.33
CA LYS A 17 -42.32 24.11 3.01
C LYS A 17 -40.82 23.85 2.89
N ARG A 18 -40.45 22.74 2.25
CA ARG A 18 -39.06 22.44 1.89
C ARG A 18 -38.64 23.42 0.80
N SER A 19 -37.93 24.46 1.19
CA SER A 19 -37.19 25.36 0.31
C SER A 19 -36.30 24.52 -0.63
N ARG A 20 -36.73 24.41 -1.89
CA ARG A 20 -35.94 23.80 -2.97
C ARG A 20 -34.74 24.70 -3.24
N LYS A 21 -33.64 24.44 -2.54
CA LYS A 21 -32.35 25.07 -2.81
C LYS A 21 -31.98 24.72 -4.26
N SER A 22 -31.98 25.74 -5.11
CA SER A 22 -31.63 25.71 -6.53
C SER A 22 -30.41 24.83 -6.78
N GLY A 23 -30.59 23.83 -7.65
CA GLY A 23 -29.55 22.90 -8.05
C GLY A 23 -28.40 23.65 -8.71
N LYS A 24 -27.25 23.67 -8.03
CA LYS A 24 -25.97 23.82 -8.72
C LYS A 24 -25.87 22.62 -9.65
N GLY A 25 -25.83 22.89 -10.96
CA GLY A 25 -25.67 21.87 -11.98
C GLY A 25 -24.44 21.00 -11.73
N PRO A 26 -24.42 19.75 -12.21
CA PRO A 26 -23.28 18.85 -12.08
C PRO A 26 -22.06 19.51 -12.74
N SER A 27 -21.12 19.98 -11.92
CA SER A 27 -19.84 20.49 -12.39
C SER A 27 -19.04 19.34 -13.01
N ASN A 28 -18.53 19.56 -14.22
CA ASN A 28 -17.65 18.64 -14.95
C ASN A 28 -16.38 18.30 -14.14
N GLN A 29 -16.46 17.31 -13.26
CA GLN A 29 -15.34 16.81 -12.44
C GLN A 29 -14.66 15.57 -13.05
N LYS A 30 -14.91 15.26 -14.34
CA LYS A 30 -14.52 13.97 -14.94
C LYS A 30 -13.03 13.80 -15.26
N ASP A 31 -12.20 14.86 -15.25
CA ASP A 31 -10.86 14.75 -15.85
C ASP A 31 -9.69 14.65 -14.85
N ASN A 32 -9.91 14.89 -13.55
CA ASN A 32 -8.82 14.92 -12.58
C ASN A 32 -8.40 13.54 -12.03
N THR A 33 -9.20 12.49 -12.21
CA THR A 33 -8.88 11.16 -11.66
C THR A 33 -7.72 10.47 -12.37
N ASN A 34 -7.50 10.81 -13.65
CA ASN A 34 -6.41 10.21 -14.44
C ASN A 34 -5.02 10.70 -14.01
N PHE A 35 -4.91 11.87 -13.36
CA PHE A 35 -3.60 12.41 -13.01
C PHE A 35 -2.92 11.62 -11.87
N CYS A 36 -3.69 11.17 -10.87
CA CYS A 36 -3.15 10.48 -9.69
C CYS A 36 -2.56 9.09 -10.00
N TYR A 37 -2.98 8.45 -11.08
CA TYR A 37 -2.55 7.10 -11.46
C TYR A 37 -1.62 7.09 -12.68
N LYS A 38 -1.11 8.25 -13.11
CA LYS A 38 -0.31 8.38 -14.34
C LYS A 38 0.86 7.39 -14.43
N ASN A 39 1.45 7.04 -13.28
CA ASN A 39 2.63 6.18 -13.19
C ASN A 39 2.33 4.82 -12.53
N VAL A 40 1.06 4.43 -12.46
CA VAL A 40 0.62 3.20 -11.81
C VAL A 40 -0.19 2.39 -12.81
N SER A 41 0.28 1.17 -13.10
CA SER A 41 -0.43 0.23 -13.96
C SER A 41 -0.98 -0.93 -13.16
N PHE A 42 -2.23 -1.28 -13.44
CA PHE A 42 -2.96 -2.37 -12.79
C PHE A 42 -3.16 -3.49 -13.80
N HIS A 43 -2.67 -4.69 -13.48
CA HIS A 43 -2.87 -5.87 -14.30
C HIS A 43 -3.81 -6.81 -13.57
N GLU A 44 -5.00 -7.00 -14.13
CA GLU A 44 -6.00 -7.88 -13.52
C GLU A 44 -5.44 -9.30 -13.37
N ARG A 45 -5.67 -9.88 -12.19
CA ARG A 45 -5.34 -11.26 -11.86
C ARG A 45 -6.59 -12.10 -12.06
N THR A 46 -6.50 -13.11 -12.91
CA THR A 46 -7.51 -14.16 -12.95
C THR A 46 -7.55 -14.84 -11.59
N SER A 47 -8.75 -14.91 -10.99
CA SER A 47 -8.93 -15.67 -9.75
C SER A 47 -8.45 -17.10 -9.97
N SER A 48 -7.77 -17.69 -8.99
CA SER A 48 -7.29 -19.07 -9.10
C SER A 48 -8.43 -20.10 -9.11
N GLY A 49 -9.68 -19.67 -8.86
CA GLY A 49 -10.88 -20.51 -8.89
C GLY A 49 -10.91 -21.63 -7.85
N ARG A 50 -9.90 -21.74 -6.98
CA ARG A 50 -9.82 -22.81 -5.99
C ARG A 50 -10.94 -22.67 -4.95
N PRO A 51 -11.81 -23.69 -4.80
CA PRO A 51 -12.82 -23.69 -3.74
C PRO A 51 -12.18 -23.46 -2.37
N GLY A 52 -12.79 -22.58 -1.56
CA GLY A 52 -12.29 -22.22 -0.23
C GLY A 52 -11.21 -21.13 -0.23
N SER A 53 -10.71 -20.69 -1.38
CA SER A 53 -9.79 -19.55 -1.43
C SER A 53 -10.51 -18.24 -1.07
N PRO A 54 -9.87 -17.31 -0.32
CA PRO A 54 -10.44 -16.02 0.03
C PRO A 54 -10.86 -15.16 -1.17
N HIS A 55 -10.41 -15.52 -2.38
CA HIS A 55 -10.79 -14.87 -3.64
C HIS A 55 -12.29 -14.73 -3.86
N ARG A 56 -13.14 -15.57 -3.26
CA ARG A 56 -14.60 -15.45 -3.41
C ARG A 56 -15.18 -14.14 -2.85
N TYR A 57 -14.47 -13.47 -1.94
CA TYR A 57 -14.89 -12.21 -1.35
C TYR A 57 -14.40 -10.97 -2.12
N PHE A 58 -13.52 -11.17 -3.10
CA PHE A 58 -12.97 -10.11 -3.93
C PHE A 58 -13.65 -10.08 -5.28
N GLU A 59 -14.12 -8.89 -5.66
CA GLU A 59 -14.69 -8.61 -6.98
C GLU A 59 -13.59 -8.65 -8.04
N HIS A 60 -12.45 -8.02 -7.75
CA HIS A 60 -11.28 -7.98 -8.62
C HIS A 60 -9.98 -8.03 -7.81
N SER A 61 -8.89 -8.48 -8.43
CA SER A 61 -7.54 -8.44 -7.86
C SER A 61 -6.56 -7.97 -8.93
N TYR A 62 -5.60 -7.12 -8.57
CA TYR A 62 -4.68 -6.50 -9.53
C TYR A 62 -3.25 -6.61 -9.05
N ASN A 63 -2.34 -7.03 -9.93
CA ASN A 63 -0.91 -6.77 -9.75
C ASN A 63 -0.65 -5.30 -10.06
N VAL A 64 0.06 -4.61 -9.18
CA VAL A 64 0.38 -3.20 -9.31
C VAL A 64 1.85 -3.05 -9.62
N SER A 65 2.13 -2.36 -10.73
CA SER A 65 3.47 -1.95 -11.11
C SER A 65 3.55 -0.44 -11.20
N PHE A 66 4.70 0.09 -10.79
CA PHE A 66 5.00 1.53 -10.83
C PHE A 66 5.98 1.77 -11.97
N GLN A 67 5.64 2.70 -12.85
CA GLN A 67 6.63 3.23 -13.77
C GLN A 67 7.46 4.23 -12.99
N ASP A 68 8.61 3.78 -12.48
CA ASP A 68 9.59 4.71 -11.98
C ASP A 68 9.99 5.59 -13.16
N HIS A 69 9.77 6.90 -13.03
CA HIS A 69 10.43 7.86 -13.90
C HIS A 69 11.92 7.72 -13.57
N VAL A 70 12.57 6.74 -14.19
CA VAL A 70 13.99 6.79 -14.45
C VAL A 70 14.13 8.12 -15.15
N GLY A 71 14.63 9.12 -14.43
CA GLY A 71 14.75 10.47 -14.94
C GLY A 71 15.29 10.31 -16.35
N ALA A 72 14.58 10.84 -17.33
CA ALA A 72 15.16 11.05 -18.63
C ALA A 72 16.35 11.96 -18.35
N VAL A 73 17.49 11.35 -18.03
CA VAL A 73 18.77 12.00 -18.09
C VAL A 73 18.85 12.26 -19.57
N ASP A 74 18.49 13.48 -19.93
CA ASP A 74 18.69 14.04 -21.25
C ASP A 74 20.20 14.07 -21.42
N VAL A 75 20.78 12.91 -21.76
CA VAL A 75 22.13 12.80 -22.27
C VAL A 75 22.07 13.34 -23.70
N SER A 76 21.76 14.63 -23.79
CA SER A 76 22.12 15.47 -24.92
C SER A 76 23.64 15.50 -24.93
N SER A 77 24.20 14.45 -25.50
CA SER A 77 25.61 14.35 -25.82
C SER A 77 25.96 15.59 -26.64
N PRO A 78 26.93 16.43 -26.21
CA PRO A 78 27.39 17.51 -27.06
C PRO A 78 27.98 16.86 -28.31
N LEU A 79 27.35 17.16 -29.45
CA LEU A 79 27.81 16.80 -30.79
C LEU A 79 29.25 17.33 -30.94
N SER A 80 30.24 16.47 -30.74
CA SER A 80 31.62 16.81 -31.09
C SER A 80 31.67 16.92 -32.61
N GLY A 81 31.87 18.15 -33.10
CA GLY A 81 32.12 18.39 -34.50
C GLY A 81 33.35 17.61 -34.95
N SER A 82 33.16 16.66 -35.85
CA SER A 82 34.24 16.11 -36.66
C SER A 82 34.10 16.65 -38.07
N ALA A 83 35.05 17.51 -38.40
CA ALA A 83 35.26 18.08 -39.70
C ALA A 83 35.39 16.99 -40.77
N ALA A 84 34.79 17.25 -41.92
CA ALA A 84 34.96 16.49 -43.14
C ALA A 84 36.43 16.46 -43.56
N MET A 85 37.03 15.27 -43.62
CA MET A 85 38.16 15.00 -44.53
C MET A 85 37.76 13.90 -45.49
N LYS A 86 37.77 14.25 -46.79
CA LYS A 86 37.71 13.35 -47.92
C LYS A 86 39.04 12.61 -48.07
N SER A 87 39.00 11.33 -48.36
CA SER A 87 40.00 10.66 -49.19
C SER A 87 39.45 9.36 -49.76
N ASP A 88 39.49 9.25 -51.09
CA ASP A 88 39.14 8.09 -51.90
C ASP A 88 40.20 6.96 -51.81
N ASP A 89 39.73 5.76 -52.13
CA ASP A 89 40.42 4.56 -52.63
C ASP A 89 41.58 3.95 -51.81
N THR A 90 41.43 2.68 -51.40
CA THR A 90 42.07 1.49 -52.02
C THR A 90 41.85 0.25 -51.13
N ALA A 91 41.48 -0.87 -51.75
CA ALA A 91 41.31 -2.17 -51.11
C ALA A 91 42.66 -2.88 -50.82
N ALA A 92 42.78 -3.54 -49.66
CA ALA A 92 43.45 -4.85 -49.50
C ALA A 92 43.43 -5.30 -48.02
N ALA A 93 43.34 -6.61 -47.85
CA ALA A 93 43.21 -7.35 -46.60
C ALA A 93 44.37 -7.18 -45.60
N ALA A 94 44.06 -7.21 -44.30
CA ALA A 94 44.96 -7.76 -43.28
C ALA A 94 44.22 -8.13 -41.98
N VAL A 95 44.53 -9.34 -41.53
CA VAL A 95 44.24 -9.96 -40.23
C VAL A 95 44.87 -9.13 -39.10
N GLY A 96 44.12 -8.87 -38.02
CA GLY A 96 44.65 -8.13 -36.88
C GLY A 96 43.73 -8.13 -35.66
N ASN A 97 44.00 -9.07 -34.75
CA ASN A 97 43.47 -9.18 -33.40
C ASN A 97 43.73 -7.89 -32.59
N ALA A 98 42.68 -7.26 -32.04
CA ALA A 98 42.82 -6.21 -31.01
C ALA A 98 41.58 -6.15 -30.14
N GLY A 99 41.79 -6.27 -28.82
CA GLY A 99 40.78 -6.47 -27.80
C GLY A 99 39.67 -5.44 -27.78
N SER A 100 38.44 -5.94 -27.92
CA SER A 100 37.22 -5.26 -27.56
C SER A 100 37.21 -5.05 -26.05
N ASN A 101 37.72 -3.89 -25.63
CA ASN A 101 37.53 -3.37 -24.28
C ASN A 101 36.06 -2.93 -24.17
N SER A 102 35.16 -3.91 -24.12
CA SER A 102 33.77 -3.71 -23.76
C SER A 102 33.75 -3.31 -22.30
N GLN A 103 33.95 -2.01 -22.04
CA GLN A 103 33.48 -1.39 -20.82
C GLN A 103 31.96 -1.60 -20.78
N SER A 104 31.59 -2.73 -20.21
CA SER A 104 30.31 -2.95 -19.57
C SER A 104 30.15 -1.79 -18.60
N ILE A 105 29.47 -0.73 -19.07
CA ILE A 105 28.94 0.29 -18.20
C ILE A 105 27.93 -0.45 -17.34
N THR A 106 28.38 -0.90 -16.18
CA THR A 106 27.53 -1.38 -15.11
C THR A 106 26.78 -0.15 -14.64
N VAL A 107 25.71 0.18 -15.37
CA VAL A 107 24.68 1.10 -14.87
C VAL A 107 24.28 0.52 -13.52
N PRO A 108 24.38 1.27 -12.41
CA PRO A 108 23.90 0.78 -11.13
C PRO A 108 22.45 0.40 -11.35
N SER A 109 22.20 -0.91 -11.33
CA SER A 109 20.90 -1.50 -11.48
C SER A 109 20.13 -1.04 -10.25
N ASN A 110 19.44 0.09 -10.38
CA ASN A 110 18.44 0.48 -9.39
C ASN A 110 17.49 -0.71 -9.33
N ASN A 111 17.53 -1.41 -8.20
CA ASN A 111 16.87 -2.68 -7.93
C ASN A 111 15.35 -2.51 -8.04
N ASN A 112 14.87 -2.45 -9.29
CA ASN A 112 13.48 -2.64 -9.64
C ASN A 112 13.17 -4.10 -9.36
N SER A 113 12.90 -4.39 -8.09
CA SER A 113 12.43 -5.68 -7.61
C SER A 113 11.33 -6.14 -8.55
N THR A 114 11.55 -7.23 -9.28
CA THR A 114 10.63 -7.77 -10.30
C THR A 114 9.38 -8.41 -9.70
N GLY A 115 8.99 -7.99 -8.49
CA GLY A 115 7.74 -8.37 -7.84
C GLY A 115 6.76 -7.21 -7.79
N ASN A 116 5.48 -7.55 -7.81
CA ASN A 116 4.36 -6.62 -7.81
C ASN A 116 3.62 -6.70 -6.47
N GLN A 117 3.25 -5.53 -5.94
CA GLN A 117 2.23 -5.46 -4.90
C GLN A 117 0.88 -5.89 -5.47
N VAL A 118 -0.03 -6.34 -4.61
CA VAL A 118 -1.36 -6.78 -5.06
C VAL A 118 -2.44 -5.98 -4.33
N VAL A 119 -3.41 -5.50 -5.11
CA VAL A 119 -4.60 -4.82 -4.61
C VAL A 119 -5.79 -5.72 -4.84
N HIS A 120 -6.54 -6.00 -3.77
CA HIS A 120 -7.79 -6.75 -3.84
C HIS A 120 -8.96 -5.81 -3.60
N ARG A 121 -9.89 -5.73 -4.55
CA ARG A 121 -11.13 -4.97 -4.39
C ARG A 121 -12.21 -5.89 -3.87
N HIS A 122 -12.66 -5.65 -2.65
CA HIS A 122 -13.78 -6.36 -2.04
C HIS A 122 -15.11 -5.88 -2.63
N VAL A 123 -16.14 -6.73 -2.60
CA VAL A 123 -17.49 -6.43 -3.14
C VAL A 123 -18.19 -5.23 -2.49
N ASN A 124 -17.70 -4.75 -1.34
CA ASN A 124 -18.19 -3.54 -0.68
C ASN A 124 -17.45 -2.27 -1.11
N GLY A 125 -16.53 -2.39 -2.07
CA GLY A 125 -15.71 -1.30 -2.58
C GLY A 125 -14.44 -1.00 -1.77
N LEU A 126 -14.15 -1.71 -0.68
CA LEU A 126 -12.88 -1.57 0.04
C LEU A 126 -11.73 -2.20 -0.75
N CYS A 127 -10.54 -1.62 -0.63
CA CYS A 127 -9.31 -2.12 -1.22
C CYS A 127 -8.38 -2.67 -0.12
N ILE A 128 -7.92 -3.91 -0.29
CA ILE A 128 -6.93 -4.53 0.58
C ILE A 128 -5.59 -4.56 -0.15
N ILE A 129 -4.55 -4.03 0.50
CA ILE A 129 -3.19 -3.96 -0.05
C ILE A 129 -2.37 -5.09 0.56
N THR A 130 -1.67 -5.86 -0.27
CA THR A 130 -0.76 -6.92 0.15
C THR A 130 0.60 -6.73 -0.53
N ALA A 131 1.65 -7.26 0.09
CA ALA A 131 3.00 -7.18 -0.46
C ALA A 131 3.14 -7.92 -1.81
N GLY A 132 2.24 -8.87 -2.10
CA GLY A 132 2.34 -9.69 -3.31
C GLY A 132 3.62 -10.53 -3.30
N ASN A 133 4.32 -10.58 -4.43
CA ASN A 133 5.59 -11.32 -4.55
C ASN A 133 6.84 -10.43 -4.38
N ILE A 134 6.68 -9.13 -4.09
CA ILE A 134 7.81 -8.19 -4.01
C ILE A 134 8.87 -8.63 -2.99
N LEU A 135 8.45 -9.09 -1.82
CA LEU A 135 9.36 -9.53 -0.76
C LEU A 135 10.02 -10.85 -1.11
N GLN A 136 9.28 -11.78 -1.72
CA GLN A 136 9.84 -13.06 -2.17
C GLN A 136 10.90 -12.84 -3.25
N THR A 137 10.67 -11.92 -4.19
CA THR A 137 11.64 -11.57 -5.23
C THR A 137 12.88 -10.90 -4.65
N ALA A 138 12.71 -9.94 -3.73
CA ALA A 138 13.83 -9.29 -3.05
C ALA A 138 14.69 -10.32 -2.29
N LEU A 139 14.06 -11.26 -1.59
CA LEU A 139 14.72 -12.35 -0.90
C LEU A 139 15.47 -13.30 -1.88
N GLN A 140 14.87 -13.66 -3.02
CA GLN A 140 15.49 -14.55 -4.01
C GLN A 140 16.69 -13.94 -4.73
N GLN A 141 16.66 -12.65 -5.06
CA GLN A 141 17.74 -11.98 -5.82
C GLN A 141 19.10 -12.05 -5.10
N GLN A 142 19.11 -12.25 -3.79
CA GLN A 142 20.33 -12.31 -2.99
C GLN A 142 21.11 -13.62 -3.17
N HIS A 143 20.45 -14.72 -3.54
CA HIS A 143 21.13 -16.00 -3.69
C HIS A 143 21.98 -16.09 -4.96
N SER A 144 21.74 -15.23 -5.95
CA SER A 144 22.43 -15.30 -7.24
C SER A 144 23.86 -14.73 -7.20
N THR A 145 24.28 -14.07 -6.13
CA THR A 145 25.59 -13.39 -6.05
C THR A 145 26.67 -14.13 -5.26
N SER A 146 26.36 -15.25 -4.61
CA SER A 146 27.33 -16.01 -3.79
C SER A 146 27.43 -17.47 -4.24
N SER A 147 28.07 -17.72 -5.39
CA SER A 147 28.22 -19.05 -5.98
C SER A 147 29.56 -19.72 -5.70
N ASP A 148 30.15 -19.51 -4.52
CA ASP A 148 31.38 -20.23 -4.13
C ASP A 148 31.20 -20.91 -2.76
N ASN A 149 31.19 -22.25 -2.82
CA ASN A 149 31.48 -23.24 -1.77
C ASN A 149 30.38 -23.61 -0.75
N ASN A 150 29.64 -24.65 -1.13
CA ASN A 150 29.30 -25.87 -0.37
C ASN A 150 29.61 -25.88 1.14
N ASN A 151 28.62 -25.51 1.94
CA ASN A 151 28.13 -26.20 3.14
C ASN A 151 27.44 -25.13 3.96
N ASP A 152 26.13 -24.93 3.80
CA ASP A 152 25.48 -23.95 4.66
C ASP A 152 24.08 -24.35 5.09
N GLU A 153 23.89 -24.20 6.38
CA GLU A 153 22.60 -24.13 7.04
C GLU A 153 21.72 -23.20 6.22
N SER A 154 20.51 -23.64 5.90
CA SER A 154 19.48 -22.81 5.28
C SER A 154 19.20 -21.62 6.19
N GLN A 155 19.98 -20.54 6.04
CA GLN A 155 19.74 -19.27 6.69
C GLN A 155 18.35 -18.84 6.27
N HIS A 156 17.43 -18.92 7.22
CA HIS A 156 16.05 -18.54 7.01
C HIS A 156 16.02 -17.06 6.70
N GLN A 157 15.89 -16.76 5.41
CA GLN A 157 15.60 -15.43 4.91
C GLN A 157 14.33 -14.93 5.60
N ALA A 158 14.50 -13.96 6.50
CA ALA A 158 13.45 -13.48 7.36
C ALA A 158 13.24 -11.97 7.18
N ILE A 159 12.03 -11.53 7.50
CA ILE A 159 11.70 -10.11 7.61
C ILE A 159 12.09 -9.68 9.04
N ALA A 160 12.95 -8.68 9.16
CA ALA A 160 13.42 -8.18 10.45
C ALA A 160 12.38 -7.25 11.10
N SER A 161 11.91 -6.23 10.37
CA SER A 161 10.93 -5.29 10.89
C SER A 161 10.06 -4.66 9.80
N ILE A 162 8.89 -4.16 10.22
CA ILE A 162 7.94 -3.48 9.35
C ILE A 162 7.53 -2.17 10.02
N LYS A 163 7.76 -1.06 9.33
CA LYS A 163 7.46 0.29 9.81
C LYS A 163 6.41 0.95 8.92
N TYR A 164 5.23 1.20 9.46
CA TYR A 164 4.20 1.96 8.75
C TYR A 164 4.55 3.45 8.70
N LEU A 165 4.44 4.05 7.51
CA LEU A 165 4.76 5.45 7.24
C LEU A 165 3.51 6.33 7.13
N VAL A 166 2.34 5.71 7.01
CA VAL A 166 1.03 6.36 7.03
C VAL A 166 0.31 6.12 8.36
N LYS A 167 -0.72 6.92 8.63
CA LYS A 167 -1.59 6.78 9.80
C LYS A 167 -3.01 6.45 9.35
N VAL A 168 -3.76 5.77 10.20
CA VAL A 168 -5.21 5.61 10.02
C VAL A 168 -5.88 6.96 10.23
N ALA A 169 -6.91 7.28 9.45
CA ALA A 169 -7.66 8.52 9.63
C ALA A 169 -8.33 8.54 11.03
N PRO A 170 -8.27 9.65 11.79
CA PRO A 170 -8.88 9.75 13.12
C PRO A 170 -10.41 9.55 13.10
N ASP A 171 -11.07 9.84 11.98
CA ASP A 171 -12.50 9.66 11.77
C ASP A 171 -12.86 8.40 10.97
N ALA A 172 -11.86 7.66 10.46
CA ALA A 172 -12.11 6.34 9.90
C ALA A 172 -12.62 5.45 11.02
N GLN A 173 -13.94 5.20 11.00
CA GLN A 173 -14.54 4.20 11.85
C GLN A 173 -14.01 2.84 11.38
N SER A 174 -12.92 2.39 11.99
CA SER A 174 -12.49 1.00 11.90
C SER A 174 -13.73 0.13 12.10
N ALA A 175 -13.92 -0.86 11.24
CA ALA A 175 -15.09 -1.73 11.26
C ALA A 175 -15.31 -2.38 12.65
N LYS A 176 -14.27 -2.46 13.48
CA LYS A 176 -14.32 -2.93 14.86
C LYS A 176 -15.09 -2.00 15.83
N GLY A 177 -15.31 -0.72 15.51
CA GLY A 177 -15.74 0.30 16.47
C GLY A 177 -17.25 0.61 16.58
N LYS A 178 -18.13 -0.02 15.79
CA LYS A 178 -19.58 0.33 15.80
C LYS A 178 -20.41 -0.36 16.88
N LEU A 179 -19.81 -1.03 17.85
CA LEU A 179 -20.50 -1.49 19.04
C LEU A 179 -20.37 -0.45 20.15
N ARG A 180 -21.50 0.18 20.49
CA ARG A 180 -21.80 0.90 21.75
C ARG A 180 -21.40 2.38 21.84
N ALA A 181 -22.13 3.24 21.13
CA ALA A 181 -22.39 4.59 21.61
C ALA A 181 -23.86 5.03 21.39
N LYS A 182 -24.82 4.12 21.52
CA LYS A 182 -26.21 4.49 21.82
C LYS A 182 -26.29 4.71 23.33
N ASN A 183 -26.03 5.94 23.79
CA ASN A 183 -26.50 6.55 25.06
C ASN A 183 -25.50 7.58 25.62
N LYS A 184 -25.20 8.65 24.89
CA LYS A 184 -24.72 9.87 25.55
C LYS A 184 -25.60 11.05 25.15
N LYS A 185 -26.71 11.14 25.89
CA LYS A 185 -27.65 12.25 25.90
C LYS A 185 -26.84 13.55 26.05
N ARG A 186 -27.06 14.45 25.09
CA ARG A 186 -26.48 15.79 24.94
C ARG A 186 -26.37 16.52 26.29
N LYS A 187 -25.14 16.75 26.77
CA LYS A 187 -24.86 17.86 27.68
C LYS A 187 -24.11 18.92 26.87
N LYS A 188 -24.88 19.94 26.48
CA LYS A 188 -24.49 21.12 25.72
C LYS A 188 -23.50 21.90 26.59
N ASN A 189 -22.21 21.89 26.27
CA ASN A 189 -21.27 22.84 26.84
C ASN A 189 -20.53 23.56 25.72
N ASN A 190 -20.89 24.82 25.61
CA ASN A 190 -20.32 25.86 24.79
C ASN A 190 -18.94 26.17 25.40
N ASN A 191 -17.84 26.03 24.67
CA ASN A 191 -16.64 26.75 25.06
C ASN A 191 -15.76 27.15 23.89
N ASN A 192 -15.34 28.41 24.01
CA ASN A 192 -14.70 29.28 23.05
C ASN A 192 -13.27 28.84 22.69
N ASN A 193 -12.93 29.12 21.43
CA ASN A 193 -11.66 29.64 20.94
C ASN A 193 -10.41 29.41 21.79
N LYS A 194 -9.49 28.61 21.23
CA LYS A 194 -8.07 28.96 21.27
C LYS A 194 -7.45 28.69 19.90
N ASN A 195 -7.22 29.78 19.17
CA ASN A 195 -6.32 29.82 18.02
C ASN A 195 -4.92 29.54 18.55
N ASP A 196 -4.38 28.37 18.24
CA ASP A 196 -2.95 28.13 18.31
C ASP A 196 -2.45 27.77 16.91
N SER A 197 -1.84 28.76 16.28
CA SER A 197 -1.38 28.76 14.89
C SER A 197 0.06 28.30 14.78
N SER A 198 0.39 27.17 15.42
CA SER A 198 1.70 26.53 15.27
C SER A 198 1.63 25.49 14.16
N GLN A 199 2.08 25.91 12.97
CA GLN A 199 2.49 25.11 11.81
C GLN A 199 2.12 23.61 11.88
N ALA A 200 0.88 23.33 11.53
CA ALA A 200 0.45 21.99 11.16
C ALA A 200 1.18 21.61 9.86
N GLN A 201 2.34 20.96 9.99
CA GLN A 201 2.81 20.09 8.92
C GLN A 201 1.67 19.11 8.69
N ASN A 202 1.00 19.26 7.54
CA ASN A 202 -0.21 18.56 7.14
C ASN A 202 -0.14 17.10 7.56
N ALA A 203 -0.68 16.79 8.73
CA ALA A 203 -0.86 15.44 9.20
C ALA A 203 -1.99 14.89 8.34
N ASN A 204 -1.63 14.44 7.14
CA ASN A 204 -2.57 13.87 6.19
C ASN A 204 -3.41 12.84 6.94
N CYS A 205 -4.70 13.13 6.98
CA CYS A 205 -5.71 12.59 7.87
C CYS A 205 -6.07 11.15 7.46
N GLY A 206 -5.08 10.28 7.29
CA GLY A 206 -5.20 8.98 6.65
C GLY A 206 -5.51 9.01 5.15
N ASP A 207 -5.62 10.18 4.54
CA ASP A 207 -5.76 10.31 3.10
C ASP A 207 -4.42 10.05 2.41
N VAL A 208 -4.45 9.18 1.40
CA VAL A 208 -3.26 8.70 0.68
C VAL A 208 -3.47 8.76 -0.83
N THR A 209 -2.36 8.90 -1.54
CA THR A 209 -2.25 8.78 -3.00
C THR A 209 -1.60 7.45 -3.38
N PRO A 210 -1.75 6.97 -4.63
CA PRO A 210 -1.20 5.67 -5.04
C PRO A 210 0.32 5.53 -4.88
N THR A 211 1.05 6.64 -4.99
CA THR A 211 2.51 6.70 -4.91
C THR A 211 3.05 6.91 -3.50
N ASP A 212 2.18 7.23 -2.54
CA ASP A 212 2.61 7.45 -1.15
C ASP A 212 3.21 6.16 -0.58
N ALA A 213 4.28 6.30 0.20
CA ALA A 213 4.92 5.19 0.88
C ALA A 213 4.02 4.70 2.03
N LEU A 214 3.57 3.45 1.94
CA LEU A 214 2.70 2.81 2.91
C LEU A 214 3.50 2.32 4.13
N CYS A 215 4.52 1.52 3.88
CA CYS A 215 5.42 0.99 4.89
C CYS A 215 6.81 0.68 4.33
N GLU A 216 7.78 0.61 5.22
CA GLU A 216 9.14 0.14 4.96
C GLU A 216 9.32 -1.23 5.62
N VAL A 217 9.71 -2.22 4.83
CA VAL A 217 10.03 -3.57 5.29
C VAL A 217 11.53 -3.74 5.31
N THR A 218 12.12 -3.97 6.49
CA THR A 218 13.54 -4.26 6.65
C THR A 218 13.72 -5.77 6.64
N LEU A 219 14.55 -6.28 5.73
CA LEU A 219 14.92 -7.69 5.64
C LEU A 219 16.03 -8.02 6.65
N ALA A 220 16.25 -9.30 6.97
CA ALA A 220 17.26 -9.74 7.93
C ALA A 220 18.70 -9.28 7.60
N ASN A 221 18.98 -9.05 6.32
CA ASN A 221 20.25 -8.52 5.81
C ASN A 221 20.40 -6.98 5.94
N GLY A 222 19.37 -6.28 6.44
CA GLY A 222 19.34 -4.81 6.56
C GLY A 222 18.84 -4.04 5.32
N GLU A 223 18.58 -4.72 4.20
CA GLU A 223 17.95 -4.14 3.01
C GLU A 223 16.52 -3.70 3.33
N LYS A 224 16.12 -2.56 2.75
CA LYS A 224 14.83 -1.92 2.98
C LYS A 224 14.01 -1.93 1.71
N VAL A 225 12.83 -2.52 1.77
CA VAL A 225 11.85 -2.54 0.68
C VAL A 225 10.72 -1.58 1.05
N THR A 226 10.54 -0.52 0.27
CA THR A 226 9.43 0.43 0.48
C THR A 226 8.21 0.00 -0.32
N LEU A 227 7.10 -0.23 0.39
CA LEU A 227 5.80 -0.56 -0.18
C LEU A 227 4.95 0.71 -0.31
N LYS A 228 4.11 0.79 -1.33
CA LYS A 228 3.31 1.98 -1.69
C LYS A 228 1.81 1.72 -1.51
N CYS A 229 1.01 2.77 -1.28
CA CYS A 229 -0.43 2.64 -1.03
C CYS A 229 -1.22 2.07 -2.21
N CYS A 230 -0.74 2.23 -3.45
CA CYS A 230 -1.34 1.73 -4.71
C CYS A 230 -2.72 2.29 -5.07
N VAL A 231 -3.49 2.80 -4.11
CA VAL A 231 -4.87 3.28 -4.30
C VAL A 231 -5.02 4.64 -3.64
N GLN A 232 -5.68 5.55 -4.32
CA GLN A 232 -6.08 6.83 -3.75
C GLN A 232 -7.31 6.65 -2.85
N GLY A 233 -7.24 7.10 -1.61
CA GLY A 233 -8.35 6.99 -0.67
C GLY A 233 -7.96 7.29 0.76
N THR A 234 -8.75 6.80 1.70
CA THR A 234 -8.53 6.95 3.14
C THR A 234 -8.16 5.61 3.77
N ILE A 235 -7.06 5.56 4.53
CA ILE A 235 -6.65 4.40 5.31
C ILE A 235 -7.64 4.17 6.45
N ILE A 236 -8.25 2.99 6.50
CA ILE A 236 -9.21 2.59 7.54
C ILE A 236 -8.62 1.60 8.54
N GLU A 237 -7.68 0.76 8.10
CA GLU A 237 -7.02 -0.22 8.96
C GLU A 237 -5.58 -0.47 8.49
N LEU A 238 -4.66 -0.60 9.45
CA LEU A 238 -3.29 -1.06 9.25
C LEU A 238 -3.07 -2.32 10.07
N ASN A 239 -2.38 -3.31 9.51
CA ASN A 239 -2.13 -4.56 10.19
C ASN A 239 -0.92 -4.44 11.14
N HIS A 240 -1.16 -3.89 12.32
CA HIS A 240 -0.11 -3.68 13.33
C HIS A 240 0.46 -4.99 13.91
N ARG A 241 -0.19 -6.14 13.71
CA ARG A 241 0.34 -7.46 14.12
C ARG A 241 1.70 -7.75 13.47
N LEU A 242 1.93 -7.18 12.30
CA LEU A 242 3.16 -7.36 11.53
C LEU A 242 4.34 -6.52 12.06
N ALA A 243 4.06 -5.43 12.80
CA ALA A 243 5.08 -4.47 13.23
C ALA A 243 5.71 -4.78 14.61
N ALA A 244 5.26 -5.83 15.31
CA ALA A 244 5.57 -6.05 16.72
C ALA A 244 6.97 -6.63 17.02
N SER A 245 7.88 -6.73 16.04
CA SER A 245 9.17 -7.41 16.23
C SER A 245 10.30 -6.58 16.86
N GLU A 246 10.22 -5.24 16.93
CA GLU A 246 11.37 -4.44 17.39
C GLU A 246 11.54 -4.37 18.92
N SER A 247 10.50 -4.62 19.73
CA SER A 247 10.55 -4.34 21.18
C SER A 247 10.98 -5.52 22.06
N ALA A 248 11.10 -6.74 21.54
CA ALA A 248 11.34 -7.93 22.39
C ALA A 248 12.83 -8.18 22.74
N VAL A 249 13.78 -7.57 22.02
CA VAL A 249 15.22 -7.88 22.21
C VAL A 249 15.88 -7.02 23.28
N ALA A 250 15.28 -5.90 23.69
CA ALA A 250 15.92 -4.93 24.60
C ALA A 250 15.54 -5.03 26.08
N GLN A 251 14.63 -5.91 26.50
CA GLN A 251 14.14 -5.96 27.89
C GLN A 251 14.46 -7.23 28.69
N ASN A 252 15.18 -8.20 28.12
CA ASN A 252 15.39 -9.50 28.79
C ASN A 252 16.61 -9.58 29.73
N GLN A 253 16.93 -8.51 30.48
CA GLN A 253 17.99 -8.58 31.52
C GLN A 253 17.58 -8.25 32.95
N GLN A 254 16.34 -7.83 33.26
CA GLN A 254 15.96 -7.59 34.66
C GLN A 254 14.48 -7.86 34.92
N GLN A 255 14.10 -9.12 35.16
CA GLN A 255 13.02 -9.45 36.12
C GLN A 255 12.97 -10.96 36.39
N SER A 256 13.82 -11.37 37.32
CA SER A 256 13.66 -12.61 38.07
C SER A 256 12.90 -12.34 39.37
N SER A 257 11.97 -13.25 39.67
CA SER A 257 11.35 -13.58 40.97
C SER A 257 9.88 -13.19 41.22
N ASN A 258 9.12 -14.27 41.40
CA ASN A 258 7.94 -14.46 42.29
C ASN A 258 6.53 -14.25 41.73
N GLY A 259 6.06 -15.27 41.01
CA GLY A 259 4.95 -16.13 41.46
C GLY A 259 3.58 -15.50 41.73
N ALA A 260 2.66 -15.68 40.78
CA ALA A 260 1.27 -16.09 40.99
C ALA A 260 0.60 -16.29 39.61
N ASP A 261 -0.28 -17.27 39.51
CA ASP A 261 -1.03 -17.69 38.31
C ASP A 261 -1.59 -16.50 37.52
N VAL A 262 -0.98 -16.20 36.37
CA VAL A 262 -1.51 -15.23 35.40
C VAL A 262 -1.77 -15.94 34.09
N ASP A 263 -3.05 -15.90 33.75
CA ASP A 263 -3.70 -16.40 32.55
C ASP A 263 -2.90 -16.13 31.27
N GLY A 264 -2.83 -17.14 30.41
CA GLY A 264 -1.92 -17.25 29.27
C GLY A 264 -2.13 -16.17 28.21
N GLY A 265 -1.58 -14.98 28.46
CA GLY A 265 -1.35 -13.95 27.45
C GLY A 265 -0.40 -14.50 26.41
N SER A 266 -0.93 -15.01 25.30
CA SER A 266 -0.15 -15.37 24.11
C SER A 266 0.80 -14.22 23.80
N ASN A 267 2.11 -14.45 23.88
CA ASN A 267 3.10 -13.52 23.35
C ASN A 267 2.70 -13.23 21.91
N ILE A 268 2.25 -12.00 21.66
CA ILE A 268 1.98 -11.51 20.31
C ILE A 268 3.36 -11.18 19.74
N ASP A 269 4.17 -12.22 19.54
CA ASP A 269 5.38 -12.11 18.76
C ASP A 269 4.95 -11.68 17.36
N GLY A 270 5.49 -10.56 16.89
CA GLY A 270 5.15 -10.02 15.59
C GLY A 270 5.46 -11.04 14.50
N ASN A 271 4.42 -11.65 13.93
CA ASN A 271 4.56 -12.68 12.90
C ASN A 271 4.71 -12.01 11.52
N ALA A 272 5.84 -11.34 11.28
CA ALA A 272 6.16 -10.78 9.97
C ALA A 272 6.19 -11.84 8.87
N SER A 273 6.40 -13.12 9.22
CA SER A 273 6.30 -14.29 8.35
C SER A 273 4.94 -14.41 7.65
N LEU A 274 3.86 -13.86 8.22
CA LEU A 274 2.52 -13.85 7.62
C LEU A 274 2.49 -13.13 6.27
N LEU A 275 3.39 -12.17 6.03
CA LEU A 275 3.54 -11.54 4.72
C LEU A 275 3.93 -12.53 3.62
N LEU A 276 4.62 -13.61 3.98
CA LEU A 276 5.11 -14.62 3.05
C LEU A 276 4.20 -15.85 3.03
N THR A 277 3.66 -16.27 4.17
CA THR A 277 2.88 -17.51 4.30
C THR A 277 1.40 -17.34 4.00
N ASP A 278 0.80 -16.21 4.39
CA ASP A 278 -0.63 -15.95 4.20
C ASP A 278 -0.91 -14.47 3.90
N PRO A 279 -0.46 -13.96 2.74
CA PRO A 279 -0.58 -12.55 2.41
C PRO A 279 -2.03 -12.04 2.29
N LEU A 280 -3.02 -12.92 2.14
CA LEU A 280 -4.42 -12.53 1.89
C LEU A 280 -5.26 -12.41 3.16
N LEU A 281 -5.09 -13.31 4.12
CA LEU A 281 -5.92 -13.32 5.32
C LEU A 281 -5.26 -12.54 6.46
N ASP A 282 -4.07 -12.97 6.83
CA ASP A 282 -3.39 -12.52 8.04
C ASP A 282 -2.18 -11.61 7.74
N GLY A 283 -1.66 -11.67 6.51
CA GLY A 283 -0.53 -10.90 6.00
C GLY A 283 -0.91 -9.70 5.12
N TYR A 284 -2.16 -9.21 5.20
CA TYR A 284 -2.48 -7.93 4.54
C TYR A 284 -1.76 -6.78 5.23
N LEU A 285 -1.48 -5.69 4.49
CA LEU A 285 -0.78 -4.52 5.01
C LEU A 285 -1.77 -3.45 5.49
N ALA A 286 -2.73 -3.11 4.64
CA ALA A 286 -3.67 -2.03 4.88
C ALA A 286 -5.01 -2.25 4.18
N VAL A 287 -6.05 -1.63 4.73
CA VAL A 287 -7.37 -1.51 4.13
C VAL A 287 -7.63 -0.04 3.82
N ILE A 288 -7.90 0.26 2.56
CA ILE A 288 -8.13 1.59 2.03
C ILE A 288 -9.57 1.67 1.54
N MET A 289 -10.28 2.74 1.90
CA MET A 289 -11.55 3.12 1.29
C MET A 289 -11.26 4.09 0.15
N PRO A 290 -11.48 3.70 -1.11
CA PRO A 290 -11.28 4.60 -2.25
C PRO A 290 -12.17 5.84 -2.14
N ASN A 291 -11.66 6.98 -2.60
CA ASN A 291 -12.45 8.20 -2.67
C ASN A 291 -13.63 8.01 -3.64
N ARG A 292 -14.78 8.64 -3.33
CA ARG A 292 -15.95 8.54 -4.21
C ARG A 292 -15.62 9.11 -5.59
N GLY A 293 -15.82 8.32 -6.63
CA GLY A 293 -15.54 8.69 -8.02
C GLY A 293 -14.12 8.35 -8.49
N THR A 294 -13.20 7.96 -7.60
CA THR A 294 -11.94 7.34 -8.02
C THR A 294 -12.20 5.85 -8.23
N HIS A 295 -12.66 5.49 -9.42
CA HIS A 295 -12.60 4.10 -9.83
C HIS A 295 -11.13 3.73 -10.02
N LEU A 296 -10.73 2.54 -9.54
CA LEU A 296 -9.50 1.95 -10.05
C LEU A 296 -9.64 1.92 -11.58
N PRO A 297 -8.62 2.36 -12.33
CA PRO A 297 -8.70 2.36 -13.78
C PRO A 297 -8.96 0.92 -14.23
N THR A 298 -10.20 0.64 -14.60
CA THR A 298 -10.56 -0.55 -15.36
C THR A 298 -9.96 -0.34 -16.73
N LEU A 299 -8.90 -1.09 -17.04
CA LEU A 299 -8.33 -1.16 -18.38
C LEU A 299 -9.38 -1.66 -19.38
#